data_AF-A0A6V7JDS8-F1
#
_entry.id   AF-A0A6V7JDS8-F1
#
_cell.length_a   1.000
_cell.length_b   1.000
_cell.length_c   1.000
_cell.angle_alpha   90.00
_cell.angle_beta   90.00
_cell.angle_gamma   90.00
#
_symmetry.space_group_name_H-M   'P 1'
#
loop_
_entity.id
_entity.type
_entity.pdbx_description
1 polymer ?
#
loop_
_entity_poly.entity_id
_entity_poly.type
_entity_poly.pdbx_seq_one_letter_code
_entity_poly.pdbx_strand_id
1 'polypeptide(L)'
;GLLEHKRINIVKEAAWTISNITAGNPEQIQSVINAGILPPLIKVLAEGDFKSQKEAAWAVTNLTSGGTVPQLVQLIQCGVLEPFCKLLEAKDQKTVIVVLDGLANILSAAEKMGQLEQVAIMIEEVGGLDKLEALQHHENEKIYQKAMSMIDTFFPEG
;
A
#
# COMPACT_ATOMS: atom_id res chain seq x y z
N GLY A 1 3.78 -2.06 20.84
CA GLY A 1 3.50 -3.51 20.61
C GLY A 1 4.67 -4.20 19.92
N LEU A 2 4.50 -5.42 19.37
CA LEU A 2 5.59 -6.13 18.65
C LEU A 2 6.09 -5.36 17.41
N LEU A 3 5.20 -4.62 16.73
CA LEU A 3 5.52 -3.75 15.59
C LEU A 3 6.37 -2.52 15.95
N GLU A 4 6.49 -2.19 17.24
CA GLU A 4 7.29 -1.05 17.72
C GLU A 4 8.47 -1.53 18.59
N HIS A 5 8.81 -2.81 18.48
CA HIS A 5 9.84 -3.42 19.30
C HIS A 5 11.24 -2.94 18.86
N LYS A 6 12.15 -2.68 19.82
CA LYS A 6 13.52 -2.19 19.54
C LYS A 6 14.38 -3.11 18.66
N ARG A 7 14.08 -4.42 18.68
CA ARG A 7 14.73 -5.44 17.85
C ARG A 7 14.04 -5.52 16.48
N ILE A 8 14.74 -5.10 15.43
CA ILE A 8 14.26 -5.10 14.04
C ILE A 8 13.71 -6.45 13.58
N ASN A 9 14.35 -7.57 13.96
CA ASN A 9 13.88 -8.90 13.58
C ASN A 9 12.49 -9.19 14.15
N ILE A 10 12.17 -8.70 15.35
CA ILE A 10 10.82 -8.89 15.94
C ILE A 10 9.80 -8.06 15.16
N VAL A 11 10.14 -6.83 14.77
CA VAL A 11 9.26 -5.97 13.96
C VAL A 11 8.99 -6.61 12.60
N LYS A 12 10.03 -7.13 11.94
CA LYS A 12 9.92 -7.86 10.67
C LYS A 12 9.01 -9.09 10.79
N GLU A 13 9.25 -9.97 11.77
CA GLU A 13 8.41 -11.17 11.96
C GLU A 13 6.96 -10.80 12.35
N ALA A 14 6.76 -9.72 13.10
CA ALA A 14 5.43 -9.23 13.42
C ALA A 14 4.70 -8.73 12.16
N ALA A 15 5.34 -7.91 11.33
CA ALA A 15 4.78 -7.44 10.06
C ALA A 15 4.48 -8.60 9.10
N TRP A 16 5.38 -9.58 9.00
CA TRP A 16 5.16 -10.81 8.24
C TRP A 16 3.98 -11.63 8.77
N THR A 17 3.83 -11.71 10.09
CA THR A 17 2.66 -12.39 10.69
C THR A 17 1.36 -11.66 10.33
N ILE A 18 1.34 -10.33 10.41
CA ILE A 18 0.18 -9.52 10.04
C ILE A 18 -0.15 -9.71 8.55
N SER A 19 0.85 -9.78 7.66
CA SER A 19 0.60 -9.96 6.22
C SER A 19 -0.13 -11.26 5.89
N ASN A 20 0.16 -12.32 6.64
CA ASN A 20 -0.56 -13.60 6.53
C ASN A 20 -2.00 -13.51 7.05
N ILE A 21 -2.26 -12.70 8.09
CA ILE A 21 -3.62 -12.50 8.61
C ILE A 21 -4.45 -11.66 7.64
N THR A 22 -3.87 -10.60 7.07
CA THR A 22 -4.56 -9.73 6.10
C THR A 22 -4.73 -10.38 4.73
N ALA A 23 -4.06 -11.51 4.46
CA ALA A 23 -4.35 -12.36 3.30
C ALA A 23 -5.59 -13.25 3.50
N GLY A 24 -6.18 -13.22 4.69
CA GLY A 24 -7.40 -13.93 5.04
C GLY A 24 -8.69 -13.29 4.49
N ASN A 25 -9.81 -13.65 5.11
CA ASN A 25 -11.12 -13.09 4.77
C ASN A 25 -11.36 -11.69 5.38
N PRO A 26 -12.42 -10.97 4.97
CA PRO A 26 -12.75 -9.66 5.52
C PRO A 26 -12.92 -9.63 7.04
N GLU A 27 -13.37 -10.71 7.68
CA GLU A 27 -13.52 -10.79 9.15
C GLU A 27 -12.16 -10.83 9.85
N GLN A 28 -11.17 -11.53 9.28
CA GLN A 28 -9.79 -11.55 9.76
C GLN A 28 -9.13 -10.18 9.58
N ILE A 29 -9.35 -9.53 8.44
CA ILE A 29 -8.92 -8.14 8.21
C ILE A 29 -9.55 -7.20 9.24
N GLN A 30 -10.86 -7.32 9.50
CA GLN A 30 -11.54 -6.49 10.48
C GLN A 30 -10.97 -6.68 11.89
N SER A 31 -10.54 -7.90 12.22
CA SER A 31 -9.91 -8.20 13.50
C SER A 31 -8.58 -7.46 13.67
N VAL A 32 -7.79 -7.33 12.59
CA VAL A 32 -6.54 -6.53 12.57
C VAL A 32 -6.83 -5.05 12.82
N ILE A 33 -7.87 -4.51 12.16
CA ILE A 33 -8.28 -3.12 12.32
C ILE A 33 -8.78 -2.86 13.74
N ASN A 34 -9.69 -3.70 14.25
CA ASN A 34 -10.25 -3.57 15.59
C ASN A 34 -9.19 -3.69 16.69
N ALA A 35 -8.10 -4.43 16.43
CA ALA A 35 -6.96 -4.53 17.32
C ALA A 35 -6.03 -3.28 17.28
N GLY A 36 -6.36 -2.26 16.49
CA GLY A 36 -5.58 -1.02 16.41
C GLY A 36 -4.22 -1.19 15.73
N ILE A 37 -4.09 -2.15 14.81
CA ILE A 37 -2.81 -2.53 14.19
C ILE A 37 -2.43 -1.61 13.02
N LEU A 38 -3.38 -0.92 12.38
CA LEU A 38 -3.08 -0.07 11.22
C LEU A 38 -2.04 1.03 11.52
N PRO A 39 -2.19 1.87 12.58
CA PRO A 39 -1.20 2.91 12.86
C PRO A 39 0.24 2.40 13.06
N PRO A 40 0.52 1.36 13.89
CA PRO A 40 1.88 0.86 14.01
C PRO A 40 2.38 0.16 12.74
N LEU A 41 1.51 -0.49 11.95
CA LEU A 41 1.89 -1.07 10.67
C LEU A 41 2.32 0.00 9.66
N ILE A 42 1.57 1.10 9.58
CA ILE A 42 1.88 2.25 8.71
C ILE A 42 3.18 2.92 9.17
N LYS A 43 3.44 3.01 10.48
CA LYS A 43 4.73 3.48 10.99
C LYS A 43 5.89 2.58 10.56
N VAL A 44 5.72 1.25 10.57
CA VAL A 44 6.73 0.32 10.04
C VAL A 44 6.95 0.54 8.54
N LEU A 45 5.89 0.81 7.78
CA LEU A 45 5.96 1.14 6.36
C LEU A 45 6.79 2.43 6.13
N ALA A 46 6.61 3.44 6.97
CA ALA A 46 7.28 4.74 6.86
C ALA A 46 8.75 4.74 7.32
N GLU A 47 9.04 4.07 8.45
CA GLU A 47 10.28 4.24 9.22
C GLU A 47 11.05 2.93 9.47
N GLY A 48 10.47 1.78 9.15
CA GLY A 48 11.08 0.47 9.38
C GLY A 48 12.35 0.27 8.56
N ASP A 49 13.20 -0.69 8.97
CA ASP A 49 14.25 -1.15 8.07
C ASP A 49 13.62 -1.80 6.83
N PHE A 50 14.36 -1.80 5.72
CA PHE A 50 13.80 -2.19 4.44
C PHE A 50 13.17 -3.60 4.44
N LYS A 51 13.67 -4.55 5.25
CA LYS A 51 13.04 -5.87 5.34
C LYS A 51 11.68 -5.80 6.02
N SER A 52 11.54 -5.01 7.09
CA SER A 52 10.25 -4.78 7.74
C SER A 52 9.28 -3.98 6.86
N GLN A 53 9.76 -2.99 6.10
CA GLN A 53 8.93 -2.25 5.15
C GLN A 53 8.34 -3.17 4.07
N LYS A 54 9.11 -4.13 3.57
CA LYS A 54 8.62 -5.12 2.60
C LYS A 54 7.45 -5.94 3.16
N GLU A 55 7.57 -6.41 4.40
CA GLU A 55 6.50 -7.19 5.02
C GLU A 55 5.26 -6.33 5.32
N ALA A 56 5.47 -5.07 5.72
CA ALA A 56 4.38 -4.12 5.91
C ALA A 56 3.67 -3.79 4.58
N ALA A 57 4.42 -3.63 3.49
CA ALA A 57 3.85 -3.42 2.15
C ALA A 57 3.01 -4.62 1.72
N TRP A 58 3.48 -5.85 1.94
CA TRP A 58 2.68 -7.05 1.71
C TRP A 58 1.38 -7.07 2.53
N ALA A 59 1.45 -6.70 3.81
CA ALA A 59 0.26 -6.63 4.66
C ALA A 59 -0.77 -5.63 4.13
N VAL A 60 -0.32 -4.45 3.70
CA VAL A 60 -1.17 -3.43 3.09
C VAL A 60 -1.77 -3.94 1.78
N THR A 61 -0.97 -4.49 0.86
CA THR A 61 -1.47 -5.01 -0.42
C THR A 61 -2.48 -6.13 -0.22
N ASN A 62 -2.23 -7.07 0.70
CA ASN A 62 -3.16 -8.14 1.03
C ASN A 62 -4.49 -7.59 1.58
N LEU A 63 -4.43 -6.61 2.49
CA LEU A 63 -5.62 -5.92 2.99
C LEU A 63 -6.41 -5.26 1.85
N THR A 64 -5.75 -4.55 0.94
CA THR A 64 -6.43 -3.90 -0.19
C THR A 64 -7.06 -4.89 -1.17
N SER A 65 -6.48 -6.10 -1.29
CA SER A 65 -6.96 -7.13 -2.21
C SER A 65 -8.17 -7.92 -1.65
N GLY A 66 -8.16 -8.21 -0.35
CA GLY A 66 -9.21 -9.02 0.30
C GLY A 66 -10.22 -8.20 1.11
N GLY A 67 -9.92 -6.93 1.35
CA GLY A 67 -10.72 -6.04 2.20
C GLY A 67 -11.98 -5.52 1.53
N THR A 68 -12.94 -5.18 2.36
CA THR A 68 -14.15 -4.46 1.93
C THR A 68 -13.88 -2.97 1.77
N VAL A 69 -14.71 -2.30 0.99
CA VAL A 69 -14.69 -0.84 0.82
C VAL A 69 -14.51 -0.06 2.14
N PRO A 70 -15.30 -0.31 3.22
CA PRO A 70 -15.11 0.42 4.48
C PRO A 70 -13.74 0.21 5.14
N GLN A 71 -13.14 -0.97 4.97
CA GLN A 71 -11.81 -1.29 5.51
C GLN A 71 -10.72 -0.54 4.74
N LEU A 72 -10.86 -0.39 3.42
CA LEU A 72 -9.96 0.42 2.60
C LEU A 72 -10.07 1.90 2.98
N VAL A 73 -11.28 2.41 3.21
CA VAL A 73 -11.48 3.79 3.70
C VAL A 73 -10.78 4.01 5.04
N GLN A 74 -10.90 3.08 5.99
CA GLN A 74 -10.18 3.17 7.28
C GLN A 74 -8.66 3.13 7.10
N LEU A 75 -8.15 2.32 6.18
CA LEU A 75 -6.72 2.27 5.85
C LEU A 75 -6.22 3.63 5.31
N ILE A 76 -6.97 4.26 4.39
CA ILE A 76 -6.64 5.58 3.84
C ILE A 76 -6.69 6.64 4.94
N GLN A 77 -7.73 6.63 5.78
CA GLN A 77 -7.88 7.56 6.91
C GLN A 77 -6.76 7.44 7.95
N CYS A 78 -6.11 6.27 8.04
CA CYS A 78 -4.93 6.08 8.89
C CYS A 78 -3.63 6.62 8.28
N GLY A 79 -3.66 7.20 7.07
CA GLY A 79 -2.51 7.83 6.43
C GLY A 79 -1.58 6.85 5.70
N VAL A 80 -2.13 5.77 5.11
CA VAL A 80 -1.29 4.79 4.39
C VAL A 80 -0.63 5.35 3.12
N LEU A 81 -1.27 6.30 2.45
CA LEU A 81 -0.94 6.65 1.05
C LEU A 81 0.47 7.20 0.90
N GLU A 82 0.87 8.16 1.74
CA GLU A 82 2.21 8.76 1.70
C GLU A 82 3.34 7.72 1.87
N PRO A 83 3.41 6.94 2.97
CA PRO A 83 4.48 5.97 3.13
C PRO A 83 4.41 4.82 2.12
N PHE A 84 3.23 4.49 1.61
CA PHE A 84 3.08 3.47 0.59
C PHE A 84 3.58 3.95 -0.77
N CYS A 85 3.22 5.18 -1.19
CA CYS A 85 3.71 5.78 -2.43
C CYS A 85 5.24 5.99 -2.40
N LYS A 86 5.82 6.32 -1.24
CA LYS A 86 7.27 6.43 -1.08
C LYS A 86 8.02 5.14 -1.43
N LEU A 87 7.42 3.96 -1.25
CA LEU A 87 8.04 2.69 -1.61
C LEU A 87 8.05 2.41 -3.12
N LEU A 88 7.40 3.23 -3.96
CA LEU A 88 7.55 3.17 -5.42
C LEU A 88 8.98 3.47 -5.87
N GLU A 89 9.75 4.23 -5.08
CA GLU A 89 11.15 4.58 -5.35
C GLU A 89 12.14 3.48 -4.91
N ALA A 90 11.64 2.34 -4.41
CA ALA A 90 12.49 1.25 -3.95
C ALA A 90 13.24 0.57 -5.11
N LYS A 91 14.52 0.25 -4.88
CA LYS A 91 15.33 -0.51 -5.87
C LYS A 91 14.88 -1.96 -6.05
N ASP A 92 14.17 -2.51 -5.07
CA ASP A 92 13.66 -3.88 -5.12
C ASP A 92 12.39 -3.93 -5.98
N GLN A 93 12.54 -4.43 -7.21
CA GLN A 93 11.46 -4.50 -8.19
C GLN A 93 10.21 -5.22 -7.67
N LYS A 94 10.38 -6.25 -6.82
CA LYS A 94 9.23 -6.97 -6.23
C LYS A 94 8.42 -6.06 -5.30
N THR A 95 9.09 -5.24 -4.51
CA THR A 95 8.45 -4.27 -3.61
C THR A 95 7.66 -3.24 -4.42
N VAL A 96 8.24 -2.69 -5.49
CA VAL A 96 7.55 -1.75 -6.37
C VAL A 96 6.29 -2.38 -6.97
N ILE A 97 6.38 -3.61 -7.47
CA ILE A 97 5.21 -4.34 -8.00
C ILE A 97 4.11 -4.52 -6.93
N VAL A 98 4.48 -4.91 -5.71
CA VAL A 98 3.53 -5.08 -4.59
C VAL A 98 2.82 -3.77 -4.27
N VAL A 99 3.54 -2.65 -4.28
CA VAL A 99 2.96 -1.33 -4.04
C VAL A 99 2.03 -0.91 -5.17
N LEU A 100 2.44 -1.11 -6.42
CA LEU A 100 1.59 -0.85 -7.60
C LEU A 100 0.28 -1.67 -7.54
N ASP A 101 0.35 -2.95 -7.16
CA ASP A 101 -0.84 -3.80 -7.01
C ASP A 101 -1.76 -3.28 -5.89
N GLY A 102 -1.20 -2.83 -4.76
CA GLY A 102 -1.99 -2.25 -3.67
C GLY A 102 -2.65 -0.92 -4.04
N LEU A 103 -1.95 -0.04 -4.76
CA LEU A 103 -2.51 1.23 -5.24
C LEU A 103 -3.61 0.99 -6.28
N ALA A 104 -3.41 0.04 -7.20
CA ALA A 104 -4.44 -0.34 -8.17
C ALA A 104 -5.72 -0.84 -7.48
N ASN A 105 -5.58 -1.65 -6.41
CA ASN A 105 -6.72 -2.12 -5.62
C ASN A 105 -7.47 -0.96 -4.95
N ILE A 106 -6.74 -0.02 -4.37
CA ILE A 106 -7.31 1.19 -3.74
C ILE A 106 -8.09 2.02 -4.76
N LEU A 107 -7.48 2.35 -5.90
CA LEU A 107 -8.09 3.14 -6.96
C LEU A 107 -9.31 2.43 -7.57
N SER A 108 -9.20 1.13 -7.84
CA SER A 108 -10.32 0.31 -8.35
C SER A 108 -11.49 0.24 -7.36
N ALA A 109 -11.22 0.21 -6.06
CA ALA A 109 -12.26 0.26 -5.05
C ALA A 109 -12.91 1.66 -4.99
N ALA A 110 -12.10 2.72 -5.08
CA ALA A 110 -12.59 4.09 -5.11
C ALA A 110 -13.49 4.35 -6.34
N GLU A 111 -13.12 3.84 -7.51
CA GLU A 111 -13.93 3.91 -8.74
C GLU A 111 -15.32 3.28 -8.54
N LYS A 112 -15.39 2.07 -7.96
CA LYS A 112 -16.67 1.39 -7.67
C LYS A 112 -17.56 2.17 -6.71
N MET A 113 -17.00 3.10 -5.94
CA MET A 113 -17.71 3.95 -4.99
C MET A 113 -18.04 5.34 -5.55
N GLY A 114 -17.57 5.69 -6.75
CA GLY A 114 -17.64 7.06 -7.25
C GLY A 114 -16.74 8.03 -6.47
N GLN A 115 -15.67 7.53 -5.85
CA GLN A 115 -14.69 8.31 -5.07
C GLN A 115 -13.30 8.36 -5.74
N LEU A 116 -13.19 7.90 -6.99
CA LEU A 116 -11.91 7.84 -7.71
C LEU A 116 -11.19 9.19 -7.71
N GLU A 117 -11.87 10.26 -8.10
CA GLU A 117 -11.31 11.62 -8.15
C GLU A 117 -10.71 12.04 -6.80
N GLN A 118 -11.45 11.83 -5.70
CA GLN A 118 -10.99 12.19 -4.37
C GLN A 118 -9.73 11.43 -3.94
N VAL A 119 -9.67 10.12 -4.25
CA VAL A 119 -8.52 9.27 -3.90
C VAL A 119 -7.34 9.54 -4.81
N ALA A 120 -7.57 9.82 -6.09
CA ALA A 120 -6.55 10.23 -7.06
C ALA A 120 -5.88 11.53 -6.61
N ILE A 121 -6.66 12.55 -6.22
CA ILE A 121 -6.14 13.81 -5.66
C ILE A 121 -5.30 13.54 -4.40
N MET A 122 -5.75 12.69 -3.49
CA MET A 122 -4.95 12.35 -2.29
C MET A 122 -3.62 11.68 -2.65
N ILE A 123 -3.57 10.86 -3.70
CA ILE A 123 -2.33 10.24 -4.19
C ILE A 123 -1.43 11.29 -4.84
N GLU A 124 -1.99 12.22 -5.60
CA GLU A 124 -1.26 13.33 -6.21
C GLU A 124 -0.66 14.27 -5.14
N GLU A 125 -1.43 14.65 -4.11
CA GLU A 125 -0.99 15.52 -3.02
C GLU A 125 0.20 14.95 -2.22
N VAL A 126 0.31 13.61 -2.13
CA VAL A 126 1.47 12.95 -1.50
C VAL A 126 2.63 12.69 -2.48
N GLY A 127 2.56 13.26 -3.69
CA GLY A 127 3.54 13.11 -4.77
C GLY A 127 3.58 11.70 -5.34
N GLY A 128 2.46 10.96 -5.29
CA GLY A 128 2.34 9.62 -5.82
C GLY A 128 2.31 9.57 -7.34
N LEU A 129 1.65 10.55 -7.98
CA LEU A 129 1.58 10.65 -9.44
C LEU A 129 2.97 10.83 -10.06
N ASP A 130 3.77 11.79 -9.58
CA ASP A 130 5.16 11.99 -10.02
C ASP A 130 5.99 10.70 -9.96
N LYS A 131 5.78 9.89 -8.93
CA LYS A 131 6.48 8.60 -8.75
C LYS A 131 6.00 7.56 -9.75
N LEU A 132 4.70 7.52 -10.07
CA LEU A 132 4.15 6.64 -11.10
C LEU A 132 4.68 7.03 -12.48
N GLU A 133 4.75 8.32 -12.81
CA GLU A 133 5.32 8.82 -14.07
C GLU A 133 6.78 8.42 -14.23
N ALA A 134 7.58 8.58 -13.17
CA ALA A 134 8.97 8.15 -13.15
C ALA A 134 9.11 6.64 -13.44
N LEU A 135 8.17 5.82 -12.99
CA LEU A 135 8.15 4.38 -13.24
C LEU A 135 7.81 3.99 -14.68
N GLN A 136 7.24 4.88 -15.50
CA GLN A 136 7.04 4.62 -16.94
C GLN A 136 8.38 4.45 -17.69
N HIS A 137 9.48 4.91 -17.09
CA HIS A 137 10.83 4.85 -17.66
C HIS A 137 11.68 3.72 -17.03
N HIS A 138 11.05 2.87 -16.21
CA HIS A 138 11.73 1.81 -15.47
C HIS A 138 12.17 0.66 -16.40
N GLU A 139 13.39 0.14 -16.19
CA GLU A 139 13.98 -0.94 -17.02
C GLU A 139 13.19 -2.26 -17.02
N ASN A 140 12.50 -2.54 -15.91
CA ASN A 140 11.63 -3.70 -15.78
C ASN A 140 10.30 -3.46 -16.51
N GLU A 141 10.06 -4.26 -17.54
CA GLU A 141 8.90 -4.12 -18.41
C GLU A 141 7.56 -4.19 -17.66
N LYS A 142 7.46 -5.05 -16.64
CA LYS A 142 6.22 -5.22 -15.86
C LYS A 142 5.90 -3.98 -15.03
N ILE A 143 6.91 -3.31 -14.50
CA ILE A 143 6.74 -2.10 -13.69
C ILE A 143 6.27 -0.95 -14.59
N TYR A 144 6.95 -0.74 -15.71
CA TYR A 144 6.57 0.30 -16.68
C TYR A 144 5.13 0.10 -17.18
N GLN A 145 4.77 -1.11 -17.60
CA GLN A 145 3.42 -1.40 -18.11
C GLN A 145 2.34 -1.16 -17.05
N LYS A 146 2.59 -1.56 -15.80
CA LYS A 146 1.66 -1.34 -14.69
C LYS A 146 1.50 0.14 -14.37
N ALA A 147 2.58 0.89 -14.32
CA ALA A 147 2.55 2.33 -14.07
C ALA A 147 1.79 3.06 -15.19
N MET A 148 2.10 2.77 -16.44
CA MET A 148 1.41 3.34 -17.61
C MET A 148 -0.09 3.03 -17.58
N SER A 149 -0.47 1.76 -17.42
CA SER A 149 -1.87 1.36 -17.33
C SER A 149 -2.60 2.03 -16.16
N MET A 150 -1.92 2.25 -15.02
CA MET A 150 -2.53 2.90 -13.86
C MET A 150 -2.79 4.39 -14.13
N ILE A 151 -1.83 5.09 -14.74
CA ILE A 151 -1.98 6.50 -15.14
C ILE A 151 -3.11 6.64 -16.15
N ASP A 152 -3.10 5.87 -17.23
CA ASP A 152 -4.12 5.94 -18.29
C ASP A 152 -5.54 5.65 -17.76
N THR A 153 -5.66 4.79 -16.75
CA THR A 153 -6.97 4.37 -16.20
C THR A 153 -7.50 5.34 -15.15
N PHE A 154 -6.63 5.83 -14.26
CA PHE A 154 -7.05 6.53 -13.05
C PHE A 154 -6.65 8.01 -12.99
N PHE A 155 -5.74 8.45 -13.87
CA PHE A 155 -5.20 9.81 -13.94
C PHE A 155 -5.17 10.33 -15.39
N PRO A 156 -6.28 10.31 -16.15
CA PRO A 156 -6.27 10.63 -17.58
C PRO A 156 -6.01 12.11 -17.91
N GLU A 157 -6.03 12.99 -16.90
CA GLU A 157 -5.74 14.43 -17.04
C GLU A 157 -4.36 14.83 -16.48
N GLY A 158 -3.57 13.85 -16.00
CA GLY A 158 -2.20 14.04 -15.54
C GLY A 158 -1.19 14.16 -16.68
#